data_AF-A0A816A3W7-F1
#
_entry.id   AF-A0A816A3W7-F1
#
_cell.length_a   1.000
_cell.length_b   1.000
_cell.length_c   1.000
_cell.angle_alpha   90.00
_cell.angle_beta   90.00
_cell.angle_gamma   90.00
#
_symmetry.space_group_name_H-M   'P 1'
#
loop_
_entity.id
_entity.type
_entity.pdbx_description
1 polymer ?
#
loop_
_entity_poly.entity_id
_entity_poly.type
_entity_poly.pdbx_seq_one_letter_code
_entity_poly.pdbx_strand_id
1 'polypeptide(L)'
;HNRIIDGTCVQNDILVYMPQLHSFSFYINTSIGTRDLSYNVSRENIQQTLEVACSIFSLPFAFDYLEDVGNIFPNIVFSYVTCSLVHDYDAFRHEFLVRIAQSFPLLKYLRIFNIESQLPVDPLTLSSDHSQSYTMVEYLHLTSLDVEYSHKDYLEQFLNETKAYVPYLNQLTVRYRHLKAVTNNFTRAETRRNCAKVNQLIINPPLDNSEEHSHYFPSL
;
A
#
# COMPACT_ATOMS: atom_id res chain seq x y z
N HIS A 1 26.08 9.31 27.64
CA HIS A 1 26.55 8.81 26.33
C HIS A 1 25.30 8.58 25.49
N ASN A 2 25.15 9.26 24.35
CA ASN A 2 23.96 9.11 23.51
C ASN A 2 24.23 7.97 22.52
N ARG A 3 23.58 6.82 22.74
CA ARG A 3 23.62 5.68 21.83
C ARG A 3 22.34 5.69 21.00
N ILE A 4 22.47 5.59 19.68
CA ILE A 4 21.35 5.52 18.75
C ILE A 4 20.94 4.05 18.64
N ILE A 5 19.65 3.75 18.82
CA ILE A 5 19.07 2.43 18.55
C ILE A 5 18.73 2.42 17.05
N ASP A 6 19.51 1.69 16.26
CA ASP A 6 19.37 1.62 14.80
C ASP A 6 18.50 0.44 14.31
N GLY A 7 18.05 -0.41 15.25
CA GLY A 7 17.18 -1.55 14.94
C GLY A 7 17.91 -2.81 14.48
N THR A 8 19.25 -2.81 14.40
CA THR A 8 20.00 -4.01 13.99
C THR A 8 20.01 -5.11 15.06
N CYS A 9 19.77 -4.77 16.33
CA CYS A 9 19.75 -5.69 17.46
C CYS A 9 18.61 -5.35 18.43
N VAL A 10 17.39 -5.15 17.91
CA VAL A 10 16.19 -4.72 18.67
C VAL A 10 16.02 -5.47 19.99
N GLN A 11 16.20 -6.79 20.01
CA GLN A 11 16.04 -7.58 21.23
C GLN A 11 17.06 -7.17 22.32
N ASN A 12 18.34 -7.01 21.97
CA ASN A 12 19.36 -6.54 22.90
C ASN A 12 19.15 -5.08 23.28
N ASP A 13 18.70 -4.25 22.33
CA ASP A 13 18.48 -2.84 22.58
C ASP A 13 17.33 -2.61 23.56
N ILE A 14 16.25 -3.40 23.43
CA ILE A 14 15.14 -3.45 24.38
C ILE A 14 15.63 -3.92 25.75
N LEU A 15 16.29 -5.09 25.81
CA LEU A 15 16.63 -5.72 27.09
C LEU A 15 17.66 -4.92 27.91
N VAL A 16 18.59 -4.24 27.24
CA VAL A 16 19.72 -3.56 27.90
C VAL A 16 19.42 -2.08 28.16
N TYR A 17 18.79 -1.37 27.21
CA TYR A 17 18.71 0.09 27.27
C TYR A 17 17.32 0.62 27.66
N MET A 18 16.22 -0.07 27.33
CA MET A 18 14.89 0.41 27.71
C MET A 18 14.68 0.56 29.23
N PRO A 19 15.24 -0.32 30.11
CA PRO A 19 15.11 -0.13 31.56
C PRO A 19 15.76 1.16 32.09
N GLN A 20 16.63 1.80 31.30
CA GLN A 20 17.37 3.01 31.67
C GLN A 20 16.73 4.29 31.13
N LEU A 21 15.65 4.20 30.35
CA LEU A 21 14.95 5.35 29.79
C LEU A 21 13.98 5.92 30.83
N HIS A 22 14.09 7.23 31.12
CA HIS A 22 13.17 7.93 32.03
C HIS A 22 11.75 8.10 31.45
N SER A 23 11.63 8.21 30.12
CA SER A 23 10.36 8.11 29.40
C SER A 23 10.64 7.72 27.96
N PHE A 24 9.88 6.78 27.41
CA PHE A 24 9.92 6.46 25.99
C PHE A 24 8.55 5.96 25.56
N SER A 25 8.13 6.36 24.36
CA SER A 25 6.86 5.96 23.77
C SER A 25 7.16 5.27 22.44
N PHE A 26 7.01 3.96 22.41
CA PHE A 26 6.96 3.20 21.17
C PHE A 26 5.52 2.80 20.89
N TYR A 27 5.20 2.67 19.61
CA TYR A 27 4.01 1.95 19.16
C TYR A 27 4.50 0.59 18.64
N ILE A 28 4.21 -0.49 19.37
CA ILE A 28 4.46 -1.85 18.86
C ILE A 28 3.22 -2.26 18.07
N ASN A 29 3.39 -2.43 16.76
CA ASN A 29 2.44 -3.22 15.98
C ASN A 29 2.99 -4.64 15.91
N THR A 30 2.20 -5.63 16.33
CA THR A 30 2.53 -7.04 16.17
C THR A 30 1.69 -7.68 15.09
N SER A 31 2.30 -8.12 13.99
CA SER A 31 1.65 -9.06 13.07
C SER A 31 2.26 -10.45 13.25
N ILE A 32 1.42 -11.44 13.54
CA ILE A 32 1.83 -12.85 13.58
C ILE A 32 1.69 -13.38 12.15
N GLY A 33 2.82 -13.55 11.46
CA GLY A 33 2.86 -14.23 10.16
C GLY A 33 3.28 -15.67 10.36
N THR A 34 2.44 -16.64 10.01
CA THR A 34 2.87 -18.03 9.87
C THR A 34 3.45 -18.21 8.48
N ARG A 35 4.77 -18.07 8.31
CA ARG A 35 5.42 -18.56 7.09
C ARG A 35 5.47 -20.07 7.14
N ASP A 36 5.00 -20.70 6.07
CA ASP A 36 5.02 -22.14 5.76
C ASP A 36 5.79 -23.02 6.76
N LEU A 37 5.09 -23.51 7.77
CA LEU A 37 5.55 -24.64 8.56
C LEU A 37 4.73 -25.86 8.16
N SER A 38 5.10 -26.46 7.02
CA SER A 38 4.64 -27.78 6.59
C SER A 38 5.28 -28.92 7.39
N TYR A 39 5.50 -28.71 8.69
CA TYR A 39 6.00 -29.72 9.62
C TYR A 39 5.05 -29.81 10.80
N ASN A 40 4.75 -31.03 11.24
CA ASN A 40 3.95 -31.29 12.43
C ASN A 40 4.66 -30.69 13.66
N VAL A 41 4.35 -29.44 13.96
CA VAL A 41 4.83 -28.71 15.13
C VAL A 41 3.99 -29.17 16.34
N SER A 42 4.62 -29.80 17.32
CA SER A 42 3.95 -30.16 18.59
C SER A 42 3.49 -28.88 19.31
N ARG A 43 2.47 -28.98 20.16
CA ARG A 43 1.94 -27.83 20.94
C ARG A 43 3.02 -27.11 21.77
N GLU A 44 4.11 -27.78 22.14
CA GLU A 44 5.22 -27.16 22.87
C GLU A 44 6.11 -26.28 21.98
N ASN A 45 6.20 -26.54 20.68
CA ASN A 45 6.99 -25.73 19.75
C ASN A 45 6.25 -24.43 19.32
N ILE A 46 4.94 -24.35 19.51
CA ILE A 46 4.13 -23.14 19.21
C ILE A 46 4.59 -21.95 20.08
N GLN A 47 5.18 -22.21 21.26
CA GLN A 47 5.77 -21.14 22.08
C GLN A 47 7.14 -20.66 21.60
N GLN A 48 7.83 -21.38 20.71
CA GLN A 48 9.18 -21.03 20.23
C GLN A 48 9.21 -20.42 18.81
N THR A 49 8.12 -20.53 18.05
CA THR A 49 8.10 -20.11 16.62
C THR A 49 7.04 -19.03 16.35
N LEU A 50 6.90 -18.06 17.25
CA LEU A 50 6.15 -16.84 16.98
C LEU A 50 7.13 -15.77 16.50
N GLU A 51 7.26 -15.61 15.18
CA GLU A 51 7.85 -14.41 14.60
C GLU A 51 6.87 -13.25 14.85
N VAL A 52 7.08 -12.57 15.98
CA VAL A 52 6.41 -11.32 16.29
C VAL A 52 7.09 -10.23 15.47
N ALA A 53 6.51 -9.82 14.35
CA ALA A 53 6.95 -8.61 13.68
C ALA A 53 6.71 -7.44 14.63
N CYS A 54 7.74 -6.68 14.98
CA CYS A 54 7.65 -5.54 15.90
C CYS A 54 8.13 -4.30 15.15
N SER A 55 7.23 -3.37 14.86
CA SER A 55 7.62 -2.05 14.38
C SER A 55 7.92 -1.16 15.59
N ILE A 56 9.12 -0.57 15.66
CA ILE A 56 9.47 0.43 16.68
C ILE A 56 9.72 1.74 15.96
N PHE A 57 9.03 2.78 16.39
CA PHE A 57 9.18 4.12 15.84
C PHE A 57 9.65 5.08 16.93
N SER A 58 10.55 6.00 16.58
CA SER A 58 10.90 7.14 17.41
C SER A 58 9.93 8.30 17.17
N LEU A 59 9.54 9.00 18.25
CA LEU A 59 8.75 10.22 18.17
C LEU A 59 9.68 11.45 18.33
N PRO A 60 9.53 12.50 17.49
CA PRO A 60 8.66 12.57 16.31
C PRO A 60 9.16 11.70 15.15
N PHE A 61 8.25 11.21 14.32
CA PHE A 61 8.53 10.37 13.15
C PHE A 61 9.27 11.19 12.07
N ALA A 62 10.59 11.31 12.15
CA ALA A 62 11.37 12.17 11.26
C ALA A 62 11.86 11.48 9.97
N PHE A 63 11.26 10.35 9.59
CA PHE A 63 11.60 9.63 8.36
C PHE A 63 10.66 10.01 7.22
N ASP A 64 11.21 10.04 6.01
CA ASP A 64 10.50 10.35 4.76
C ASP A 64 10.07 9.10 3.99
N TYR A 65 10.49 7.92 4.46
CA TYR A 65 10.34 6.64 3.79
C TYR A 65 9.81 5.57 4.76
N LEU A 66 8.78 4.83 4.35
CA LEU A 66 8.18 3.76 5.15
C LEU A 66 7.83 2.53 4.32
N GLU A 67 8.54 1.44 4.56
CA GLU A 67 8.36 0.16 3.84
C GLU A 67 7.61 -0.90 4.63
N ASP A 68 7.11 -1.88 3.89
CA ASP A 68 6.52 -3.11 4.39
C ASP A 68 5.39 -2.90 5.41
N VAL A 69 4.57 -1.88 5.17
CA VAL A 69 3.40 -1.58 5.99
C VAL A 69 2.26 -2.52 5.59
N GLY A 70 1.93 -3.48 6.45
CA GLY A 70 0.73 -4.31 6.27
C GLY A 70 -0.56 -3.49 6.36
N ASN A 71 -1.68 -4.05 5.90
CA ASN A 71 -3.00 -3.39 5.89
C ASN A 71 -3.65 -3.13 7.26
N ILE A 72 -2.99 -3.55 8.34
CA ILE A 72 -3.37 -3.29 9.72
C ILE A 72 -2.32 -2.34 10.32
N PHE A 73 -2.38 -1.05 9.96
CA PHE A 73 -1.63 -0.01 10.66
C PHE A 73 -2.58 0.88 11.49
N PRO A 74 -2.11 1.37 12.65
CA PRO A 74 -2.92 2.25 13.51
C PRO A 74 -3.30 3.55 12.82
N ASN A 75 -4.30 4.23 13.38
CA ASN A 75 -4.66 5.59 12.97
C ASN A 75 -3.62 6.61 13.46
N ILE A 76 -2.40 6.52 12.91
CA ILE A 76 -1.26 7.42 13.14
C ILE A 76 -1.05 8.23 11.86
N VAL A 77 -0.76 9.53 12.03
CA VAL A 77 -0.40 10.43 10.93
C VAL A 77 1.11 10.55 10.84
N PHE A 78 1.69 9.98 9.79
CA PHE A 78 3.10 10.06 9.45
C PHE A 78 3.37 11.32 8.63
N SER A 79 3.47 12.46 9.34
CA SER A 79 3.50 13.80 8.72
C SER A 79 4.70 14.07 7.80
N TYR A 80 5.76 13.27 7.88
CA TYR A 80 6.99 13.44 7.10
C TYR A 80 7.18 12.39 6.00
N VAL A 81 6.39 11.31 6.02
CA VAL A 81 6.52 10.22 5.05
C VAL A 81 6.02 10.70 3.69
N THR A 82 6.92 10.62 2.71
CA THR A 82 6.65 10.95 1.30
C THR A 82 6.70 9.72 0.40
N CYS A 83 7.19 8.59 0.90
CA CYS A 83 7.30 7.37 0.14
C CYS A 83 6.86 6.19 0.98
N SER A 84 5.93 5.38 0.46
CA SER A 84 5.45 4.20 1.17
C SER A 84 5.25 2.97 0.29
N LEU A 85 5.67 1.82 0.82
CA LEU A 85 5.39 0.50 0.27
C LEU A 85 4.43 -0.20 1.22
N VAL A 86 3.25 -0.54 0.73
CA VAL A 86 2.18 -1.14 1.53
C VAL A 86 1.80 -2.52 1.00
N HIS A 87 1.49 -3.43 1.91
CA HIS A 87 1.01 -4.78 1.59
C HIS A 87 -0.42 -4.93 2.08
N ASP A 88 -1.33 -5.23 1.15
CA ASP A 88 -2.66 -5.67 1.49
C ASP A 88 -2.74 -7.19 1.42
N TYR A 89 -2.83 -7.81 2.60
CA TYR A 89 -2.98 -9.25 2.75
C TYR A 89 -4.45 -9.69 2.67
N ASP A 90 -5.41 -8.75 2.76
CA ASP A 90 -6.84 -9.01 2.65
C ASP A 90 -7.35 -8.70 1.25
N ALA A 91 -8.53 -9.22 0.89
CA ALA A 91 -9.22 -8.83 -0.34
C ALA A 91 -9.40 -7.31 -0.39
N PHE A 92 -9.39 -6.74 -1.61
CA PHE A 92 -9.47 -5.30 -1.82
C PHE A 92 -10.61 -4.66 -1.01
N ARG A 93 -10.26 -3.60 -0.26
CA ARG A 93 -11.19 -2.79 0.54
C ARG A 93 -10.91 -1.31 0.30
N HIS A 94 -11.93 -0.53 -0.03
CA HIS A 94 -11.77 0.91 -0.27
C HIS A 94 -11.25 1.65 0.97
N GLU A 95 -11.65 1.21 2.17
CA GLU A 95 -11.23 1.77 3.45
C GLU A 95 -9.72 1.68 3.67
N PHE A 96 -9.03 0.75 3.00
CA PHE A 96 -7.58 0.68 3.04
C PHE A 96 -6.93 1.89 2.36
N LEU A 97 -7.45 2.31 1.20
CA LEU A 97 -6.97 3.52 0.52
C LEU A 97 -7.25 4.78 1.33
N VAL A 98 -8.43 4.88 1.94
CA VAL A 98 -8.78 5.98 2.85
C VAL A 98 -7.77 6.07 3.99
N ARG A 99 -7.41 4.94 4.61
CA ARG A 99 -6.42 4.90 5.69
C ARG A 99 -5.03 5.33 5.20
N ILE A 100 -4.59 4.91 4.01
CA ILE A 100 -3.32 5.37 3.43
C ILE A 100 -3.33 6.90 3.27
N ALA A 101 -4.37 7.46 2.68
CA ALA A 101 -4.44 8.92 2.47
C ALA A 101 -4.42 9.71 3.78
N GLN A 102 -5.11 9.21 4.81
CA GLN A 102 -5.15 9.84 6.15
C GLN A 102 -3.81 9.72 6.89
N SER A 103 -3.15 8.57 6.80
CA SER A 103 -1.88 8.33 7.49
C SER A 103 -0.68 8.98 6.81
N PHE A 104 -0.73 9.21 5.50
CA PHE A 104 0.40 9.73 4.72
C PHE A 104 0.00 10.99 3.93
N PRO A 105 -0.26 12.12 4.61
CA PRO A 105 -0.79 13.32 3.96
C PRO A 105 0.18 13.93 2.93
N LEU A 106 1.49 13.68 3.02
CA LEU A 106 2.51 14.19 2.10
C LEU A 106 3.04 13.13 1.11
N LEU A 107 2.31 12.03 0.93
CA LEU A 107 2.73 10.90 0.11
C LEU A 107 2.93 11.29 -1.36
N LYS A 108 4.15 11.10 -1.87
CA LYS A 108 4.57 11.34 -3.26
C LYS A 108 4.73 10.06 -4.06
N TYR A 109 5.19 9.00 -3.40
CA TYR A 109 5.35 7.68 -4.00
C TYR A 109 4.58 6.64 -3.19
N LEU A 110 3.75 5.87 -3.87
CA LEU A 110 3.01 4.75 -3.29
C LEU A 110 3.20 3.51 -4.14
N ARG A 111 3.64 2.42 -3.51
CA ARG A 111 3.60 1.08 -4.10
C ARG A 111 2.70 0.18 -3.29
N ILE A 112 1.80 -0.54 -3.96
CA ILE A 112 0.84 -1.45 -3.33
C ILE A 112 1.11 -2.87 -3.80
N PHE A 113 1.28 -3.78 -2.85
CA PHE A 113 1.36 -5.22 -3.06
C PHE A 113 0.06 -5.88 -2.61
N ASN A 114 -0.55 -6.67 -3.49
CA ASN A 114 -1.77 -7.42 -3.21
C ASN A 114 -1.84 -8.64 -4.14
N ILE A 115 -0.83 -9.51 -4.08
CA ILE A 115 -0.67 -10.64 -5.03
C ILE A 115 -1.59 -11.82 -4.67
N GLU A 116 -1.91 -12.03 -3.38
CA GLU A 116 -2.43 -13.31 -2.89
C GLU A 116 -3.89 -13.29 -2.41
N SER A 117 -4.54 -12.14 -2.23
CA SER A 117 -5.74 -12.07 -1.37
C SER A 117 -7.10 -12.16 -2.07
N GLN A 118 -7.14 -12.34 -3.39
CA GLN A 118 -8.39 -12.47 -4.13
C GLN A 118 -8.89 -13.92 -4.08
N LEU A 119 -9.03 -14.48 -2.87
CA LEU A 119 -9.88 -15.66 -2.70
C LEU A 119 -11.26 -15.29 -3.24
N PRO A 120 -11.91 -16.17 -4.04
CA PRO A 120 -13.24 -15.88 -4.59
C PRO A 120 -14.18 -15.58 -3.43
N VAL A 121 -14.59 -14.31 -3.33
CA VAL A 121 -15.58 -13.86 -2.36
C VAL A 121 -16.81 -14.74 -2.57
N ASP A 122 -17.26 -15.41 -1.52
CA ASP A 122 -18.45 -16.26 -1.56
C ASP A 122 -19.61 -15.43 -2.13
N PRO A 123 -20.26 -15.85 -3.24
CA PRO A 123 -21.40 -15.16 -3.84
C PRO A 123 -22.51 -14.81 -2.83
N LEU A 124 -22.61 -15.54 -1.72
CA LEU A 124 -23.57 -15.28 -0.66
C LEU A 124 -23.25 -14.02 0.18
N THR A 125 -21.99 -13.57 0.19
CA THR A 125 -21.56 -12.32 0.86
C THR A 125 -21.60 -11.08 -0.04
N LEU A 126 -21.81 -11.25 -1.36
CA LEU A 126 -21.89 -10.16 -2.35
C LEU A 126 -23.25 -9.44 -2.40
N SER A 127 -24.18 -9.79 -1.51
CA SER A 127 -25.52 -9.21 -1.48
C SER A 127 -25.63 -8.06 -0.46
N SER A 128 -25.04 -6.88 -0.75
CA SER A 128 -25.60 -5.59 -0.25
C SER A 128 -24.86 -4.31 -0.65
N ASP A 129 -23.58 -4.32 -1.03
CA ASP A 129 -22.78 -3.08 -0.98
C ASP A 129 -22.51 -2.32 -2.29
N HIS A 130 -23.14 -2.71 -3.41
CA HIS A 130 -22.96 -2.01 -4.70
C HIS A 130 -23.55 -0.58 -4.77
N SER A 131 -24.03 -0.02 -3.66
CA SER A 131 -24.57 1.35 -3.61
C SER A 131 -23.94 2.25 -2.54
N GLN A 132 -22.88 1.80 -1.87
CA GLN A 132 -22.14 2.72 -1.01
C GLN A 132 -21.43 3.75 -1.89
N SER A 133 -21.94 4.98 -1.84
CA SER A 133 -21.29 6.17 -2.37
C SER A 133 -19.99 6.36 -1.59
N TYR A 134 -18.93 5.72 -2.04
CA TYR A 134 -17.60 5.92 -1.47
C TYR A 134 -17.21 7.39 -1.59
N THR A 135 -16.68 7.93 -0.50
CA THR A 135 -16.15 9.29 -0.52
C THR A 135 -14.90 9.29 -1.40
N MET A 136 -14.80 10.28 -2.29
CA MET A 136 -13.61 10.46 -3.12
C MET A 136 -12.37 10.58 -2.23
N VAL A 137 -11.33 9.79 -2.51
CA VAL A 137 -10.07 9.83 -1.74
C VAL A 137 -9.10 10.80 -2.38
N GLU A 138 -8.52 11.69 -1.58
CA GLU A 138 -7.59 12.70 -2.08
C GLU A 138 -6.14 12.31 -1.82
N TYR A 139 -5.33 12.33 -2.87
CA TYR A 139 -3.88 12.12 -2.82
C TYR A 139 -3.19 13.33 -3.41
N LEU A 140 -3.21 14.44 -2.66
CA LEU A 140 -2.81 15.77 -3.13
C LEU A 140 -1.33 15.91 -3.48
N HIS A 141 -0.47 14.96 -3.11
CA HIS A 141 0.96 15.02 -3.39
C HIS A 141 1.48 13.82 -4.19
N LEU A 142 0.61 12.85 -4.51
CA LEU A 142 1.03 11.60 -5.15
C LEU A 142 1.46 11.88 -6.59
N THR A 143 2.74 11.67 -6.86
CA THR A 143 3.34 11.81 -8.19
C THR A 143 3.56 10.46 -8.85
N SER A 144 3.90 9.42 -8.08
CA SER A 144 4.26 8.11 -8.62
C SER A 144 3.46 7.00 -7.93
N LEU A 145 2.80 6.18 -8.74
CA LEU A 145 2.00 5.05 -8.28
C LEU A 145 2.50 3.75 -8.91
N ASP A 146 2.80 2.76 -8.07
CA ASP A 146 3.14 1.42 -8.51
C ASP A 146 2.13 0.41 -7.97
N VAL A 147 1.39 -0.18 -8.90
CA VAL A 147 0.31 -1.15 -8.65
C VAL A 147 0.51 -2.42 -9.48
N GLU A 148 1.73 -2.66 -9.98
CA GLU A 148 2.04 -3.84 -10.80
C GLU A 148 1.67 -5.16 -10.09
N TYR A 149 1.99 -5.22 -8.81
CA TYR A 149 1.80 -6.40 -7.97
C TYR A 149 0.49 -6.37 -7.17
N SER A 150 -0.47 -5.55 -7.59
CA SER A 150 -1.78 -5.44 -6.93
C SER A 150 -2.93 -5.93 -7.81
N HIS A 151 -4.08 -6.19 -7.19
CA HIS A 151 -5.32 -6.44 -7.93
C HIS A 151 -5.75 -5.20 -8.74
N LYS A 152 -6.45 -5.42 -9.86
CA LYS A 152 -6.90 -4.33 -10.75
C LYS A 152 -7.82 -3.31 -10.07
N ASP A 153 -8.48 -3.68 -8.97
CA ASP A 153 -9.40 -2.76 -8.27
C ASP A 153 -8.65 -1.57 -7.66
N TYR A 154 -7.42 -1.78 -7.20
CA TYR A 154 -6.53 -0.70 -6.77
C TYR A 154 -6.32 0.31 -7.89
N LEU A 155 -5.94 -0.19 -9.07
CA LEU A 155 -5.77 0.63 -10.26
C LEU A 155 -7.07 1.37 -10.64
N GLU A 156 -8.23 0.70 -10.55
CA GLU A 156 -9.52 1.32 -10.82
C GLU A 156 -9.79 2.50 -9.89
N GLN A 157 -9.51 2.37 -8.59
CA GLN A 157 -9.72 3.44 -7.62
C GLN A 157 -8.90 4.68 -7.97
N PHE A 158 -7.61 4.51 -8.27
CA PHE A 158 -6.72 5.64 -8.58
C PHE A 158 -7.00 6.28 -9.95
N LEU A 159 -7.30 5.48 -10.98
CA LEU A 159 -7.54 6.02 -12.31
C LEU A 159 -8.93 6.64 -12.46
N ASN A 160 -9.94 6.14 -11.74
CA ASN A 160 -11.29 6.68 -11.85
C ASN A 160 -11.41 8.04 -11.13
N GLU A 161 -11.70 9.10 -11.89
CA GLU A 161 -11.77 10.46 -11.37
C GLU A 161 -12.90 10.71 -10.36
N THR A 162 -13.89 9.82 -10.29
CA THR A 162 -14.97 9.89 -9.29
C THR A 162 -14.60 9.21 -7.98
N LYS A 163 -13.55 8.38 -7.97
CA LYS A 163 -13.11 7.59 -6.81
C LYS A 163 -11.87 8.19 -6.16
N ALA A 164 -10.95 8.76 -6.94
CA ALA A 164 -9.74 9.38 -6.41
C ALA A 164 -9.39 10.70 -7.11
N TYR A 165 -8.98 11.68 -6.29
CA TYR A 165 -8.39 12.92 -6.75
C TYR A 165 -6.87 12.84 -6.65
N VAL A 166 -6.21 12.64 -7.79
CA VAL A 166 -4.76 12.56 -7.96
C VAL A 166 -4.28 13.66 -8.93
N PRO A 167 -4.14 14.91 -8.47
CA PRO A 167 -3.82 16.03 -9.36
C PRO A 167 -2.42 15.95 -9.99
N TYR A 168 -1.46 15.33 -9.31
CA TYR A 168 -0.04 15.33 -9.71
C TYR A 168 0.51 13.97 -10.15
N LEU A 169 -0.36 12.96 -10.31
CA LEU A 169 0.07 11.63 -10.76
C LEU A 169 0.67 11.73 -12.17
N ASN A 170 1.99 11.56 -12.26
CA ASN A 170 2.76 11.67 -13.48
C ASN A 170 3.40 10.34 -13.89
N GLN A 171 3.71 9.48 -12.92
CA GLN A 171 4.29 8.16 -13.16
C GLN A 171 3.34 7.06 -12.72
N LEU A 172 3.12 6.08 -13.59
CA LEU A 172 2.32 4.90 -13.32
C LEU A 172 3.08 3.63 -13.70
N THR A 173 3.26 2.73 -12.74
CA THR A 173 3.77 1.36 -12.96
C THR A 173 2.63 0.36 -12.80
N VAL A 174 2.35 -0.43 -13.84
CA VAL A 174 1.13 -1.25 -13.90
C VAL A 174 1.27 -2.46 -14.82
N ARG A 175 0.46 -3.50 -14.58
CA ARG A 175 0.30 -4.61 -15.54
C ARG A 175 -0.60 -4.22 -16.71
N TYR A 176 -0.16 -4.50 -17.95
CA TYR A 176 -0.93 -4.13 -19.15
C TYR A 176 -2.37 -4.64 -19.11
N ARG A 177 -2.54 -5.92 -18.75
CA ARG A 177 -3.86 -6.56 -18.66
C ARG A 177 -4.81 -5.87 -17.69
N HIS A 178 -4.29 -5.34 -16.57
CA HIS A 178 -5.10 -4.63 -15.58
C HIS A 178 -5.47 -3.24 -16.12
N LEU A 179 -4.51 -2.54 -16.71
CA LEU A 179 -4.74 -1.25 -17.33
C LEU A 179 -5.81 -1.34 -18.43
N LYS A 180 -5.67 -2.28 -19.36
CA LYS A 180 -6.65 -2.53 -20.44
C LYS A 180 -8.04 -2.86 -19.90
N ALA A 181 -8.14 -3.66 -18.84
CA ALA A 181 -9.41 -3.98 -18.20
C ALA A 181 -10.06 -2.75 -17.54
N VAL A 182 -9.31 -1.99 -16.75
CA VAL A 182 -9.81 -0.82 -16.01
C VAL A 182 -10.26 0.32 -16.94
N THR A 183 -9.51 0.54 -18.02
CA THR A 183 -9.82 1.58 -19.01
C THR A 183 -10.82 1.13 -20.07
N ASN A 184 -11.34 -0.10 -19.97
CA ASN A 184 -12.18 -0.74 -20.99
C ASN A 184 -11.57 -0.61 -22.40
N ASN A 185 -10.38 -1.15 -22.61
CA ASN A 185 -9.61 -1.00 -23.84
C ASN A 185 -9.39 0.47 -24.23
N PHE A 186 -9.05 1.34 -23.25
CA PHE A 186 -8.81 2.77 -23.46
C PHE A 186 -10.02 3.55 -24.02
N THR A 187 -11.24 3.13 -23.67
CA THR A 187 -12.49 3.79 -24.09
C THR A 187 -13.30 4.41 -22.93
N ARG A 188 -13.02 4.01 -21.68
CA ARG A 188 -13.75 4.49 -20.50
C ARG A 188 -13.49 5.98 -20.26
N ALA A 189 -14.51 6.80 -20.05
CA ALA A 189 -14.33 8.25 -19.93
C ALA A 189 -13.79 8.65 -18.54
N GLU A 190 -14.27 7.98 -17.49
CA GLU A 190 -13.99 8.30 -16.09
C GLU A 190 -12.52 8.08 -15.71
N THR A 191 -11.81 7.20 -16.43
CA THR A 191 -10.38 6.95 -16.19
C THR A 191 -9.47 7.84 -17.03
N ARG A 192 -10.01 8.53 -18.04
CA ARG A 192 -9.22 9.24 -19.05
C ARG A 192 -8.51 10.47 -18.48
N ARG A 193 -9.18 11.22 -17.60
CA ARG A 193 -8.62 12.48 -17.06
C ARG A 193 -7.38 12.23 -16.19
N ASN A 194 -7.39 11.19 -15.36
CA ASN A 194 -6.22 10.85 -14.56
C ASN A 194 -5.11 10.22 -15.41
N CYS A 195 -5.45 9.36 -16.38
CA CYS A 195 -4.46 8.84 -17.33
C CYS A 195 -3.77 9.94 -18.15
N ALA A 196 -4.48 11.00 -18.55
CA ALA A 196 -3.90 12.07 -19.35
C ALA A 196 -2.78 12.86 -18.65
N LYS A 197 -2.70 12.80 -17.32
CA LYS A 197 -1.65 13.43 -16.51
C LYS A 197 -0.37 12.61 -16.46
N VAL A 198 -0.44 11.31 -16.75
CA VAL A 198 0.70 10.40 -16.70
C VAL A 198 1.62 10.67 -17.89
N ASN A 199 2.86 11.07 -17.60
CA ASN A 199 3.93 11.32 -18.56
C ASN A 199 5.01 10.22 -18.55
N GLN A 200 4.91 9.27 -17.62
CA GLN A 200 5.77 8.10 -17.57
C GLN A 200 4.94 6.87 -17.23
N LEU A 201 4.79 5.98 -18.21
CA LEU A 201 4.01 4.76 -18.08
C LEU A 201 4.94 3.55 -18.18
N ILE A 202 5.10 2.82 -17.08
CA ILE A 202 5.90 1.60 -17.01
C ILE A 202 4.93 0.41 -17.02
N ILE A 203 4.97 -0.38 -18.08
CA ILE A 203 4.02 -1.47 -18.31
C ILE A 203 4.73 -2.81 -18.29
N ASN A 204 4.16 -3.78 -17.56
CA ASN A 204 4.63 -5.16 -17.54
C ASN A 204 3.55 -6.17 -18.00
N PRO A 205 3.84 -7.03 -19.00
CA PRO A 205 4.99 -6.96 -19.90
C PRO A 205 4.95 -5.70 -20.78
N PRO A 206 6.10 -5.24 -21.32
CA PRO A 206 6.15 -4.09 -22.22
C PRO A 206 5.30 -4.29 -23.48
N LEU A 207 4.83 -3.19 -24.06
CA LEU A 207 4.00 -3.18 -25.26
C LEU A 207 4.84 -3.22 -26.54
N ASP A 208 4.44 -4.06 -27.49
CA ASP A 208 5.02 -4.09 -28.84
C ASP A 208 4.44 -3.00 -29.77
N ASN A 209 3.25 -2.43 -29.46
CA ASN A 209 2.59 -1.40 -30.27
C ASN A 209 2.05 -0.24 -29.42
N SER A 210 2.55 0.97 -29.66
CA SER A 210 2.25 2.18 -28.87
C SER A 210 0.98 2.94 -29.29
N GLU A 211 0.42 2.66 -30.47
CA GLU A 211 -0.64 3.52 -31.03
C GLU A 211 -1.97 3.45 -30.26
N GLU A 212 -2.34 2.27 -29.72
CA GLU A 212 -3.67 2.02 -29.12
C GLU A 212 -4.00 2.87 -27.89
N HIS A 213 -3.00 3.43 -27.21
CA HIS A 213 -3.20 4.15 -25.93
C HIS A 213 -2.72 5.61 -25.96
N SER A 214 -2.21 6.08 -27.11
CA SER A 214 -1.69 7.43 -27.30
C SER A 214 -2.72 8.53 -26.99
N HIS A 215 -3.99 8.35 -27.39
CA HIS A 215 -5.08 9.29 -27.09
C HIS A 215 -5.50 9.32 -25.60
N TYR A 216 -5.09 8.30 -24.86
CA TYR A 216 -5.40 8.09 -23.44
C TYR A 216 -4.28 8.63 -22.53
N PHE A 217 -3.06 8.64 -23.05
CA PHE A 217 -1.86 9.14 -22.39
C PHE A 217 -1.13 10.16 -23.29
N PRO A 218 -1.75 11.32 -23.59
CA PRO A 218 -1.19 12.34 -24.48
C PRO A 218 0.13 12.96 -23.99
N SER A 219 0.54 12.70 -22.74
CA SER A 219 1.76 13.25 -22.14
C SER A 219 2.97 12.31 -22.20
N LEU A 220 2.81 11.10 -22.77
CA LEU A 220 3.89 10.13 -23.01
C LEU A 220 4.65 10.46 -24.29
#